data_AF-A0A9N9V7T5-F1
#
_entry.id   AF-A0A9N9V7T5-F1
#
_cell.length_a   1.000
_cell.length_b   1.000
_cell.length_c   1.000
_cell.angle_alpha   90.00
_cell.angle_beta   90.00
_cell.angle_gamma   90.00
#
_symmetry.space_group_name_H-M   'P 1'
#
loop_
_entity.id
_entity.type
_entity.pdbx_description
1 polymer ?
#
loop_
_entity_poly.entity_id
_entity_poly.type
_entity_poly.pdbx_seq_one_letter_code
_entity_poly.pdbx_strand_id
1 'polypeptide(L)'
;MDAQLVERAESLILGAGRQYGLNSERDSVRRALRDPDHGPAFAQWAINHLGPDNLLTPDEISTYTTLDKTGQVDKLAALHDLAEVQAVSEDDIRIAIDELNRSTEAITKQTETLRQQQDAFSRLIKKASDSSARRETFEVERQRKANTEHKYVSAEVEDLAQSVGFRVSELKQQGDESGRNLSVTVEGILASDDKLLSSLQKLGWELDQQDPEEAGKIDKLREISIRLIKITVETLRTKLDRIYLDTLTNAERSGEAREITGEEVRALEEELESLYSEIFPVAQMSVEQQYLDPASKSIGGRSGQSMQRSVAAFTYVRIPLTGGGTILQCLDYLNDRGERLKQAINTFRSHQATSTSLISMAKDELSAPEHKPRRSMKPIVPISPVRKAPTARPRGNTDSRSRRRSSGIMDEPPIETLLQNLAILFPIEAEASSDAKIAVLKRVLAERTTKENDVALSLQESFEATASSHLNDVALAIQLLKDTVLAESPYNEVKLVDSDIEASISVLLSEVRQVVDGLERADTKKIAIKKSEKKEELVNRWAN
;
A
#
# COMPACT_ATOMS: atom_id res chain seq x y z
N MET A 1 28.69 32.11 112.75
CA MET A 1 27.98 30.85 113.02
C MET A 1 26.58 30.99 112.45
N ASP A 2 26.27 30.29 111.36
CA ASP A 2 24.93 30.33 110.75
C ASP A 2 23.92 29.72 111.73
N ALA A 3 23.12 30.56 112.36
CA ALA A 3 22.12 30.15 113.35
C ALA A 3 21.17 29.07 112.80
N GLN A 4 20.93 29.09 111.48
CA GLN A 4 20.10 28.12 110.78
C GLN A 4 20.72 26.71 110.69
N LEU A 5 22.06 26.60 110.58
CA LEU A 5 22.73 25.30 110.56
C LEU A 5 22.72 24.64 111.94
N VAL A 6 22.89 25.45 112.99
CA VAL A 6 22.83 24.97 114.37
C VAL A 6 21.42 24.51 114.74
N GLU A 7 20.39 25.23 114.32
CA GLU A 7 18.99 24.86 114.56
C GLU A 7 18.58 23.60 113.78
N ARG A 8 19.03 23.48 112.53
CA ARG A 8 18.82 22.27 111.72
C ARG A 8 19.55 21.05 112.29
N ALA A 9 20.80 21.21 112.72
CA ALA A 9 21.55 20.15 113.40
C ALA A 9 20.89 19.77 114.74
N GLU A 10 20.43 20.74 115.54
CA GLU A 10 19.73 20.48 116.81
C GLU A 10 18.47 19.62 116.59
N SER A 11 17.64 19.99 115.61
CA SER A 11 16.42 19.24 115.29
C SER A 11 16.68 17.84 114.76
N LEU A 12 17.73 17.63 113.95
CA LEU A 12 18.12 16.31 113.45
C LEU A 12 18.66 15.42 114.58
N ILE A 13 19.49 15.95 115.48
CA ILE A 13 20.02 15.20 116.64
C ILE A 13 18.88 14.79 117.59
N LEU A 14 17.95 15.70 117.89
CA LEU A 14 16.82 15.41 118.77
C LEU A 14 15.75 14.53 118.10
N GLY A 15 15.66 14.55 116.77
CA GLY A 15 14.82 13.66 115.99
C GLY A 15 15.37 12.23 116.00
N ALA A 16 16.65 12.07 115.61
CA ALA A 16 17.34 10.78 115.63
C ALA A 16 17.40 10.19 117.04
N GLY A 17 17.75 10.98 118.06
CA GLY A 17 17.79 10.51 119.45
C GLY A 17 16.45 9.93 119.93
N ARG A 18 15.32 10.53 119.54
CA ARG A 18 13.98 10.02 119.84
C ARG A 18 13.63 8.73 119.10
N GLN A 19 14.03 8.60 117.84
CA GLN A 19 13.75 7.41 117.03
C GLN A 19 14.60 6.20 117.45
N TYR A 20 15.82 6.42 117.94
CA TYR A 20 16.76 5.35 118.32
C TYR A 20 16.86 5.12 119.84
N GLY A 21 15.95 5.69 120.64
CA GLY A 21 15.84 5.42 122.08
C GLY A 21 16.91 6.07 122.97
N LEU A 22 17.62 7.08 122.45
CA LEU A 22 18.63 7.84 123.19
C LEU A 22 17.98 9.07 123.83
N ASN A 23 17.80 9.07 125.16
CA ASN A 23 17.27 10.20 125.94
C ASN A 23 18.29 11.36 126.00
N SER A 24 18.41 12.09 124.89
CA SER A 24 19.31 13.24 124.79
C SER A 24 18.61 14.48 125.35
N GLU A 25 19.15 15.03 126.44
CA GLU A 25 18.61 16.24 127.07
C GLU A 25 18.87 17.47 126.19
N ARG A 26 17.81 18.19 125.81
CA ARG A 26 17.86 19.29 124.84
C ARG A 26 18.87 20.38 125.21
N ASP A 27 19.00 20.66 126.50
CA ASP A 27 19.91 21.69 127.00
C ASP A 27 21.39 21.29 126.91
N SER A 28 21.68 19.98 126.97
CA SER A 28 23.03 19.43 126.81
C SER A 28 23.48 19.45 125.35
N VAL A 29 22.59 19.13 124.40
CA VAL A 29 22.85 19.22 122.95
C VAL A 29 23.06 20.68 122.51
N ARG A 30 22.26 21.62 123.05
CA ARG A 30 22.45 23.06 122.82
C ARG A 30 23.75 23.59 123.38
N ARG A 31 24.19 23.07 124.53
CA ARG A 31 25.47 23.47 125.15
C ARG A 31 26.66 22.97 124.32
N ALA A 32 26.60 21.73 123.81
CA ALA A 32 27.63 21.16 122.94
C ALA A 32 27.70 21.86 121.56
N LEU A 33 26.56 22.21 120.97
CA LEU A 33 26.51 22.95 119.70
C LEU A 33 26.97 24.41 119.82
N ARG A 34 26.93 24.99 121.03
CA ARG A 34 27.42 26.35 121.33
C ARG A 34 28.86 26.39 121.83
N ASP A 35 29.54 25.25 121.94
CA ASP A 35 30.96 25.18 122.30
C ASP A 35 31.81 25.79 121.16
N PRO A 36 32.62 26.85 121.43
CA PRO A 36 33.29 27.62 120.38
C PRO A 36 34.27 26.83 119.52
N ASP A 37 34.88 25.76 120.05
CA ASP A 37 35.92 25.01 119.33
C ASP A 37 35.35 23.81 118.54
N HIS A 38 34.33 23.11 119.07
CA HIS A 38 33.83 21.85 118.48
C HIS A 38 32.39 21.94 117.95
N GLY A 39 31.64 22.99 118.28
CA GLY A 39 30.26 23.19 117.86
C GLY A 39 30.00 23.19 116.34
N PRO A 40 30.82 23.86 115.49
CA PRO A 40 30.53 23.93 114.05
C PRO A 40 30.84 22.62 113.33
N ALA A 41 31.91 21.93 113.74
CA ALA A 41 32.25 20.61 113.22
C ALA A 41 31.17 19.59 113.60
N PHE A 42 30.67 19.65 114.83
CA PHE A 42 29.59 18.80 115.31
C PHE A 42 28.26 19.06 114.56
N ALA A 43 27.93 20.32 114.26
CA ALA A 43 26.74 20.67 113.48
C ALA A 43 26.80 20.17 112.03
N GLN A 44 27.96 20.30 111.37
CA GLN A 44 28.15 19.78 110.00
C GLN A 44 28.14 18.26 109.97
N TRP A 45 28.76 17.61 110.96
CA TRP A 45 28.70 16.16 111.11
C TRP A 45 27.25 15.68 111.26
N ALA A 46 26.46 16.34 112.10
CA ALA A 46 25.05 16.00 112.31
C ALA A 46 24.22 16.10 111.03
N ILE A 47 24.41 17.15 110.22
CA ILE A 47 23.65 17.32 108.97
C ILE A 47 24.02 16.26 107.92
N ASN A 48 25.30 15.91 107.82
CA ASN A 48 25.77 14.95 106.82
C ASN A 48 25.44 13.50 107.21
N HIS A 49 25.52 13.16 108.50
CA HIS A 49 25.43 11.77 108.95
C HIS A 49 24.10 11.39 109.61
N LEU A 50 23.26 12.36 110.02
CA LEU A 50 21.93 12.08 110.59
C LEU A 50 20.78 12.28 109.59
N GLY A 51 21.07 12.17 108.30
CA GLY A 51 20.06 12.17 107.23
C GLY A 51 19.32 10.82 107.11
N PRO A 52 18.13 10.79 106.48
CA PRO A 52 17.32 9.58 106.34
C PRO A 52 18.00 8.48 105.51
N ASP A 53 18.92 8.84 104.61
CA ASP A 53 19.66 7.88 103.77
C ASP A 53 20.82 7.20 104.53
N ASN A 54 21.25 7.76 105.66
CA ASN A 54 22.45 7.33 106.41
C ASN A 54 22.11 6.67 107.76
N LEU A 55 20.85 6.71 108.20
CA LEU A 55 20.38 6.07 109.43
C LEU A 55 19.37 4.98 109.07
N LEU A 56 19.61 3.76 109.55
CA LEU A 56 18.68 2.65 109.37
C LEU A 56 17.35 3.00 110.05
N THR A 57 16.25 2.93 109.32
CA THR A 57 14.91 3.17 109.88
C THR A 57 14.62 2.21 111.04
N PRO A 58 13.72 2.56 111.98
CA PRO A 58 13.44 1.70 113.13
C PRO A 58 12.98 0.28 112.75
N ASP A 59 12.27 0.14 111.62
CA ASP A 59 11.86 -1.16 111.09
C ASP A 59 13.05 -1.93 110.52
N GLU A 60 13.99 -1.26 109.84
CA GLU A 60 15.25 -1.84 109.36
C GLU A 60 16.17 -2.26 110.51
N ILE A 61 16.21 -1.50 111.61
CA ILE A 61 16.95 -1.92 112.81
C ILE A 61 16.29 -3.12 113.48
N SER A 62 14.96 -3.18 113.52
CA SER A 62 14.24 -4.34 114.07
C SER A 62 14.49 -5.60 113.23
N THR A 63 14.55 -5.47 111.91
CA THR A 63 14.87 -6.58 111.00
C THR A 63 16.35 -6.94 111.09
N TYR A 64 17.26 -5.97 111.16
CA TYR A 64 18.69 -6.25 111.35
C TYR A 64 18.96 -6.96 112.68
N THR A 65 18.39 -6.49 113.78
CA THR A 65 18.55 -7.12 115.10
C THR A 65 17.90 -8.51 115.20
N THR A 66 16.85 -8.79 114.42
CA THR A 66 16.28 -10.15 114.33
C THR A 66 17.11 -11.07 113.43
N LEU A 67 17.68 -10.55 112.33
CA LEU A 67 18.64 -11.30 111.51
C LEU A 67 19.97 -11.58 112.25
N ASP A 68 20.42 -10.66 113.10
CA ASP A 68 21.64 -10.80 113.90
C ASP A 68 21.45 -11.86 115.00
N LYS A 69 20.33 -11.81 115.73
CA LYS A 69 19.94 -12.86 116.69
C LYS A 69 19.77 -14.24 116.07
N THR A 70 19.48 -14.33 114.78
CA THR A 70 19.33 -15.60 114.05
C THR A 70 20.60 -16.04 113.32
N GLY A 71 21.70 -15.27 113.44
CA GLY A 71 22.98 -15.57 112.80
C GLY A 71 22.93 -15.60 111.27
N GLN A 72 21.92 -14.94 110.67
CA GLN A 72 21.75 -14.87 109.21
C GLN A 72 22.55 -13.72 108.59
N VAL A 73 22.88 -12.68 109.37
CA VAL A 73 23.74 -11.57 108.92
C VAL A 73 25.13 -12.09 108.53
N ASP A 74 25.75 -12.92 109.37
CA ASP A 74 27.07 -13.51 109.08
C ASP A 74 27.05 -14.40 107.83
N LYS A 75 25.91 -15.07 107.56
CA LYS A 75 25.74 -15.89 106.36
C LYS A 75 25.57 -15.03 105.10
N LEU A 76 24.83 -13.93 105.18
CA LEU A 76 24.65 -13.01 104.06
C LEU A 76 25.94 -12.23 103.74
N ALA A 77 26.70 -11.83 104.76
CA ALA A 77 28.01 -11.20 104.60
C ALA A 77 29.03 -12.17 103.98
N ALA A 78 28.95 -13.47 104.27
CA ALA A 78 29.79 -14.49 103.63
C ALA A 78 29.33 -14.89 102.22
N LEU A 79 28.04 -14.72 101.90
CA LEU A 79 27.45 -15.05 100.58
C LEU A 79 27.59 -13.93 99.56
N HIS A 80 27.62 -12.69 100.01
CA HIS A 80 27.91 -11.52 99.18
C HIS A 80 29.25 -10.96 99.60
N ASP A 81 30.32 -11.49 99.01
CA ASP A 81 31.60 -10.82 99.04
C ASP A 81 31.45 -9.50 98.28
N LEU A 82 31.16 -8.42 99.02
CA LEU A 82 31.03 -7.07 98.48
C LEU A 82 32.36 -6.57 97.86
N ALA A 83 33.44 -7.35 97.94
CA ALA A 83 34.66 -7.17 97.17
C ALA A 83 34.55 -7.60 95.69
N GLU A 84 33.60 -8.49 95.32
CA GLU A 84 33.40 -8.93 93.93
C GLU A 84 32.46 -8.03 93.12
N VAL A 85 31.73 -7.11 93.77
CA VAL A 85 31.06 -6.01 93.05
C VAL A 85 32.14 -5.00 92.69
N GLN A 86 32.80 -5.22 91.55
CA GLN A 86 33.76 -4.29 90.98
C GLN A 86 33.07 -2.93 90.83
N ALA A 87 33.48 -1.97 91.65
CA ALA A 87 32.99 -0.60 91.56
C ALA A 87 33.19 -0.14 90.11
N VAL A 88 32.09 0.22 89.43
CA VAL A 88 32.12 0.75 88.07
C VAL A 88 33.19 1.83 88.03
N SER A 89 34.27 1.59 87.30
CA SER A 89 35.40 2.52 87.33
C SER A 89 34.98 3.79 86.60
N GLU A 90 35.49 4.94 87.05
CA GLU A 90 35.21 6.20 86.38
C GLU A 90 35.64 6.15 84.90
N ASP A 91 36.63 5.34 84.57
CA ASP A 91 37.08 5.12 83.19
C ASP A 91 36.10 4.27 82.37
N ASP A 92 35.36 3.32 82.97
CA ASP A 92 34.33 2.55 82.25
C ASP A 92 33.13 3.44 81.89
N ILE A 93 32.76 4.38 82.78
CA ILE A 93 31.73 5.38 82.50
C ILE A 93 32.19 6.31 81.37
N ARG A 94 33.46 6.74 81.37
CA ARG A 94 34.02 7.57 80.29
C ARG A 94 34.01 6.83 78.95
N ILE A 95 34.40 5.56 78.93
CA ILE A 95 34.37 4.73 77.72
C ILE A 95 32.94 4.58 77.19
N ALA A 96 31.97 4.31 78.05
CA ALA A 96 30.56 4.20 77.67
C ALA A 96 29.99 5.53 77.13
N ILE A 97 30.39 6.67 77.72
CA ILE A 97 30.02 8.00 77.23
C ILE A 97 30.62 8.26 75.84
N ASP A 98 31.90 7.93 75.65
CA ASP A 98 32.58 8.11 74.35
C ASP A 98 31.97 7.21 73.26
N GLU A 99 31.62 5.96 73.60
CA GLU A 99 30.94 5.05 72.68
C GLU A 99 29.51 5.54 72.35
N LEU A 100 28.77 6.02 73.34
CA LEU A 100 27.45 6.63 73.13
C LEU A 100 27.54 7.87 72.25
N ASN A 101 28.55 8.73 72.46
CA ASN A 101 28.78 9.91 71.62
C ASN A 101 29.10 9.51 70.18
N ARG A 102 29.99 8.53 69.98
CA ARG A 102 30.30 7.98 68.64
C ARG A 102 29.06 7.39 67.96
N SER A 103 28.22 6.67 68.70
CA SER A 103 26.97 6.11 68.20
C SER A 103 25.97 7.21 67.83
N THR A 104 25.84 8.23 68.68
CA THR A 104 24.97 9.39 68.44
C THR A 104 25.42 10.15 67.19
N GLU A 105 26.72 10.38 67.01
CA GLU A 105 27.27 10.99 65.80
C GLU A 105 27.04 10.13 64.54
N ALA A 106 27.13 8.80 64.66
CA ALA A 106 26.84 7.90 63.56
C ALA A 106 25.35 7.97 63.16
N ILE A 107 24.44 7.99 64.14
CA ILE A 107 23.01 8.10 63.92
C ILE A 107 22.64 9.47 63.34
N THR A 108 23.25 10.57 63.79
CA THR A 108 23.00 11.91 63.21
C THR A 108 23.46 11.98 61.77
N LYS A 109 24.64 11.43 61.44
CA LYS A 109 25.09 11.30 60.05
C LYS A 109 24.14 10.47 59.21
N GLN A 110 23.67 9.32 59.72
CA GLN A 110 22.71 8.48 59.00
C GLN A 110 21.38 9.19 58.77
N THR A 111 20.81 9.84 59.79
CA THR A 111 19.56 10.60 59.65
C THR A 111 19.70 11.79 58.70
N GLU A 112 20.85 12.47 58.68
CA GLU A 112 21.13 13.51 57.71
C GLU A 112 21.19 12.95 56.28
N THR A 113 21.89 11.82 56.06
CA THR A 113 21.92 11.19 54.73
C THR A 113 20.54 10.72 54.27
N LEU A 114 19.71 10.17 55.16
CA LEU A 114 18.33 9.78 54.85
C LEU A 114 17.47 11.01 54.51
N ARG A 115 17.66 12.13 55.20
CA ARG A 115 16.97 13.38 54.89
C ARG A 115 17.37 13.92 53.52
N GLN A 116 18.66 13.88 53.19
CA GLN A 116 19.15 14.25 51.85
C GLN A 116 18.59 13.32 50.77
N GLN A 117 18.50 12.01 51.03
CA GLN A 117 17.89 11.04 50.12
C GLN A 117 16.39 11.31 49.96
N GLN A 118 15.65 11.57 51.04
CA GLN A 118 14.23 11.92 51.00
C GLN A 118 13.99 13.19 50.17
N ASP A 119 14.81 14.23 50.38
CA ASP A 119 14.74 15.45 49.59
C ASP A 119 15.04 15.19 48.11
N ALA A 120 16.04 14.37 47.79
CA ALA A 120 16.36 13.98 46.42
C ALA A 120 15.21 13.20 45.76
N PHE A 121 14.60 12.23 46.46
CA PHE A 121 13.44 11.48 45.98
C PHE A 121 12.23 12.39 45.77
N SER A 122 11.96 13.32 46.68
CA SER A 122 10.85 14.28 46.54
C SER A 122 11.03 15.17 45.30
N ARG A 123 12.27 15.59 45.00
CA ARG A 123 12.60 16.36 43.79
C ARG A 123 12.44 15.52 42.53
N LEU A 124 12.82 14.24 42.57
CA LEU A 124 12.66 13.33 41.44
C LEU A 124 11.18 13.07 41.15
N ILE A 125 10.35 12.84 42.18
CA ILE A 125 8.90 12.65 42.03
C ILE A 125 8.26 13.90 41.43
N LYS A 126 8.59 15.09 41.91
CA LYS A 126 8.11 16.36 41.34
C LYS A 126 8.55 16.54 39.88
N LYS A 127 9.81 16.25 39.56
CA LYS A 127 10.30 16.30 38.18
C LYS A 127 9.59 15.28 37.27
N ALA A 128 9.30 14.09 37.80
CA ALA A 128 8.56 13.06 37.08
C ALA A 128 7.12 13.50 36.81
N SER A 129 6.40 14.04 37.80
CA SER A 129 5.04 14.58 37.63
C SER A 129 5.01 15.73 36.62
N ASP A 130 5.95 16.67 36.71
CA ASP A 130 6.07 17.80 35.77
C ASP A 130 6.36 17.30 34.34
N SER A 131 7.24 16.29 34.21
CA SER A 131 7.54 15.69 32.91
C SER A 131 6.34 14.95 32.33
N SER A 132 5.52 14.30 33.18
CA SER A 132 4.29 13.62 32.77
C SER A 132 3.25 14.63 32.28
N ALA A 133 3.03 15.71 33.03
CA ALA A 133 2.12 16.79 32.63
C ALA A 133 2.54 17.46 31.31
N ARG A 134 3.85 17.65 31.09
CA ARG A 134 4.39 18.14 29.81
C ARG A 134 4.17 17.16 28.65
N ARG A 135 4.27 15.85 28.90
CA ARG A 135 3.99 14.83 27.87
C ARG A 135 2.51 14.82 27.52
N GLU A 136 1.63 14.86 28.51
CA GLU A 136 0.18 14.87 28.30
C GLU A 136 -0.26 16.10 27.50
N THR A 137 0.21 17.29 27.86
CA THR A 137 -0.08 18.53 27.11
C THR A 137 0.43 18.46 25.67
N PHE A 138 1.65 17.94 25.45
CA PHE A 138 2.20 17.73 24.11
C PHE A 138 1.39 16.71 23.29
N GLU A 139 0.94 15.61 23.90
CA GLU A 139 0.09 14.61 23.25
C GLU A 139 -1.26 15.18 22.85
N VAL A 140 -1.88 15.99 23.72
CA VAL A 140 -3.15 16.69 23.41
C VAL A 140 -2.97 17.67 22.26
N GLU A 141 -1.90 18.47 22.25
CA GLU A 141 -1.60 19.38 21.15
C GLU A 141 -1.36 18.65 19.83
N ARG A 142 -0.60 17.55 19.87
CA ARG A 142 -0.35 16.70 18.70
C ARG A 142 -1.64 16.08 18.18
N GLN A 143 -2.48 15.56 19.07
CA GLN A 143 -3.78 14.99 18.70
C GLN A 143 -4.70 16.06 18.09
N ARG A 144 -4.69 17.27 18.64
CA ARG A 144 -5.47 18.39 18.10
C ARG A 144 -5.00 18.76 16.68
N LYS A 145 -3.69 18.85 16.44
CA LYS A 145 -3.12 19.12 15.11
C LYS A 145 -3.48 18.01 14.11
N ALA A 146 -3.31 16.75 14.50
CA ALA A 146 -3.68 15.61 13.66
C ALA A 146 -5.18 15.60 13.33
N ASN A 147 -6.04 15.94 14.30
CA ASN A 147 -7.49 16.03 14.08
C ASN A 147 -7.84 17.20 13.14
N THR A 148 -7.16 18.34 13.22
CA THR A 148 -7.39 19.46 12.28
C THR A 148 -6.91 19.14 10.88
N GLU A 149 -5.75 18.49 10.75
CA GLU A 149 -5.23 18.02 9.45
C GLU A 149 -6.17 16.98 8.85
N HIS A 150 -6.64 16.01 9.63
CA HIS A 150 -7.62 15.03 9.18
C HIS A 150 -8.92 15.69 8.69
N LYS A 151 -9.44 16.69 9.42
CA LYS A 151 -10.63 17.43 8.99
C LYS A 151 -10.38 18.20 7.69
N TYR A 152 -9.21 18.81 7.55
CA TYR A 152 -8.84 19.53 6.34
C TYR A 152 -8.75 18.60 5.14
N VAL A 153 -8.04 17.48 5.26
CA VAL A 153 -7.91 16.48 4.18
C VAL A 153 -9.27 15.87 3.86
N SER A 154 -10.10 15.56 4.85
CA SER A 154 -11.46 15.02 4.63
C SER A 154 -12.34 16.01 3.87
N ALA A 155 -12.27 17.31 4.18
CA ALA A 155 -12.97 18.34 3.43
C ALA A 155 -12.45 18.46 1.98
N GLU A 156 -11.13 18.42 1.77
CA GLU A 156 -10.54 18.45 0.43
C GLU A 156 -10.91 17.21 -0.40
N VAL A 157 -10.96 16.02 0.22
CA VAL A 157 -11.43 14.78 -0.41
C VAL A 157 -12.91 14.89 -0.78
N GLU A 158 -13.76 15.46 0.08
CA GLU A 158 -15.17 15.68 -0.21
C GLU A 158 -15.36 16.67 -1.38
N ASP A 159 -14.62 17.78 -1.39
CA ASP A 159 -14.64 18.76 -2.48
C ASP A 159 -14.19 18.13 -3.81
N LEU A 160 -13.12 17.34 -3.80
CA LEU A 160 -12.64 16.60 -4.97
C LEU A 160 -13.65 15.55 -5.43
N ALA A 161 -14.27 14.81 -4.50
CA ALA A 161 -15.29 13.81 -4.82
C ALA A 161 -16.53 14.46 -5.45
N GLN A 162 -16.98 15.61 -4.93
CA GLN A 162 -18.06 16.39 -5.52
C GLN A 162 -17.65 16.87 -6.93
N SER A 163 -16.45 17.42 -7.10
CA SER A 163 -15.93 17.86 -8.40
C SER A 163 -15.90 16.73 -9.44
N VAL A 164 -15.41 15.54 -9.05
CA VAL A 164 -15.42 14.35 -9.91
C VAL A 164 -16.85 13.93 -10.22
N GLY A 165 -17.77 13.96 -9.24
CA GLY A 165 -19.19 13.67 -9.46
C GLY A 165 -19.85 14.61 -10.47
N PHE A 166 -19.54 15.90 -10.43
CA PHE A 166 -20.00 16.88 -11.43
C PHE A 166 -19.43 16.56 -12.82
N ARG A 167 -18.11 16.32 -12.94
CA ARG A 167 -17.46 15.97 -14.21
C ARG A 167 -18.00 14.67 -14.82
N VAL A 168 -18.27 13.67 -13.98
CA VAL A 168 -18.89 12.41 -14.40
C VAL A 168 -20.29 12.64 -14.97
N SER A 169 -21.07 13.52 -14.34
CA SER A 169 -22.42 13.86 -14.80
C SER A 169 -22.39 14.65 -16.10
N GLU A 170 -21.46 15.61 -16.22
CA GLU A 170 -21.22 16.39 -17.44
C GLU A 170 -20.76 15.51 -18.61
N LEU A 171 -19.76 14.65 -18.41
CA LEU A 171 -19.29 13.71 -19.43
C LEU A 171 -20.40 12.77 -19.91
N LYS A 172 -21.28 12.33 -19.00
CA LYS A 172 -22.44 11.50 -19.35
C LYS A 172 -23.42 12.29 -20.21
N GLN A 173 -23.78 13.50 -19.81
CA GLN A 173 -24.70 14.35 -20.56
C GLN A 173 -24.13 14.69 -21.95
N GLN A 174 -22.86 15.06 -22.04
CA GLN A 174 -22.18 15.33 -23.29
C GLN A 174 -22.15 14.10 -24.21
N GLY A 175 -21.95 12.90 -23.65
CA GLY A 175 -22.02 11.64 -24.38
C GLY A 175 -23.41 11.39 -25.00
N ASP A 176 -24.47 11.59 -24.21
CA ASP A 176 -25.85 11.41 -24.66
C ASP A 176 -26.23 12.44 -25.75
N GLU A 177 -25.84 13.71 -25.57
CA GLU A 177 -26.12 14.79 -26.52
C GLU A 177 -25.33 14.62 -27.82
N SER A 178 -24.06 14.25 -27.73
CA SER A 178 -23.22 13.92 -28.90
C SER A 178 -23.75 12.70 -29.66
N GLY A 179 -24.29 11.70 -28.95
CA GLY A 179 -24.91 10.53 -29.57
C GLY A 179 -26.18 10.87 -30.35
N ARG A 180 -27.03 11.76 -29.81
CA ARG A 180 -28.21 12.28 -30.52
C ARG A 180 -27.82 13.08 -31.76
N ASN A 181 -26.85 13.98 -31.63
CA ASN A 181 -26.34 14.76 -32.75
C ASN A 181 -25.76 13.86 -33.85
N LEU A 182 -25.00 12.83 -33.48
CA LEU A 182 -24.49 11.85 -34.43
C LEU A 182 -25.63 11.13 -35.16
N SER A 183 -26.67 10.65 -34.46
CA SER A 183 -27.83 10.00 -35.09
C SER A 183 -28.48 10.90 -36.14
N VAL A 184 -28.76 12.16 -35.78
CA VAL A 184 -29.36 13.15 -36.70
C VAL A 184 -28.48 13.39 -37.92
N THR A 185 -27.16 13.53 -37.73
CA THR A 185 -26.24 13.71 -38.86
C THR A 185 -26.16 12.48 -39.76
N VAL A 186 -26.13 11.27 -39.20
CA VAL A 186 -26.11 10.01 -39.95
C VAL A 186 -27.41 9.83 -40.73
N GLU A 187 -28.57 10.08 -40.11
CA GLU A 187 -29.87 10.05 -40.77
C GLU A 187 -29.94 11.07 -41.92
N GLY A 188 -29.43 12.29 -41.72
CA GLY A 188 -29.37 13.30 -42.78
C GLY A 188 -28.46 12.91 -43.94
N ILE A 189 -27.32 12.27 -43.65
CA ILE A 189 -26.39 11.76 -44.66
C ILE A 189 -27.05 10.62 -45.46
N LEU A 190 -27.61 9.61 -44.79
CA LEU A 190 -28.28 8.49 -45.44
C LEU A 190 -29.47 8.95 -46.28
N ALA A 191 -30.27 9.89 -45.79
CA ALA A 191 -31.36 10.48 -46.58
C ALA A 191 -30.87 11.24 -47.82
N SER A 192 -29.65 11.81 -47.79
CA SER A 192 -29.05 12.42 -48.97
C SER A 192 -28.54 11.38 -49.97
N ASP A 193 -28.01 10.26 -49.48
CA ASP A 193 -27.56 9.14 -50.30
C ASP A 193 -28.74 8.41 -50.96
N ASP A 194 -29.85 8.22 -50.24
CA ASP A 194 -31.10 7.67 -50.79
C ASP A 194 -31.67 8.52 -51.92
N LYS A 195 -31.56 9.85 -51.82
CA LYS A 195 -31.94 10.75 -52.91
C LYS A 195 -31.08 10.55 -54.15
N LEU A 196 -29.77 10.37 -53.99
CA LEU A 196 -28.84 10.07 -55.09
C LEU A 196 -29.11 8.69 -55.71
N LEU A 197 -29.39 7.68 -54.89
CA LEU A 197 -29.78 6.35 -55.38
C LEU A 197 -31.11 6.40 -56.13
N SER A 198 -32.08 7.18 -55.66
CA SER A 198 -33.35 7.36 -56.35
C SER A 198 -33.21 8.08 -57.70
N SER A 199 -32.28 9.04 -57.82
CA SER A 199 -32.01 9.70 -59.11
C SER A 199 -31.26 8.77 -60.07
N LEU A 200 -30.33 7.96 -59.55
CA LEU A 200 -29.65 6.92 -60.33
C LEU A 200 -30.65 5.86 -60.82
N GLN A 201 -31.58 5.44 -59.97
CA GLN A 201 -32.63 4.51 -60.34
C GLN A 201 -33.49 5.08 -61.47
N LYS A 202 -33.95 6.33 -61.37
CA LYS A 202 -34.70 7.01 -62.44
C LYS A 202 -33.94 7.02 -63.76
N LEU A 203 -32.64 7.33 -63.71
CA LEU A 203 -31.78 7.29 -64.89
C LEU A 203 -31.67 5.88 -65.47
N GLY A 204 -31.60 4.86 -64.62
CA GLY A 204 -31.65 3.45 -65.03
C GLY A 204 -32.95 3.09 -65.76
N TRP A 205 -34.10 3.56 -65.26
CA TRP A 205 -35.39 3.40 -65.93
C TRP A 205 -35.47 4.13 -67.27
N GLU A 206 -34.92 5.34 -67.35
CA GLU A 206 -34.84 6.09 -68.61
C GLU A 206 -33.93 5.40 -69.64
N LEU A 207 -32.96 4.61 -69.18
CA LEU A 207 -32.04 3.87 -70.06
C LEU A 207 -32.59 2.53 -70.53
N ASP A 208 -33.40 1.86 -69.70
CA ASP A 208 -34.00 0.55 -70.01
C ASP A 208 -35.19 0.66 -70.98
N GLN A 209 -35.78 1.85 -71.13
CA GLN A 209 -36.83 2.08 -72.12
C GLN A 209 -36.28 1.98 -73.55
N GLN A 210 -36.50 0.83 -74.20
CA GLN A 210 -36.35 0.69 -75.65
C GLN A 210 -37.26 1.69 -76.36
N ASP A 211 -36.75 2.33 -77.42
CA ASP A 211 -37.52 3.32 -78.16
C ASP A 211 -38.77 2.65 -78.75
N PRO A 212 -40.00 3.10 -78.42
CA PRO A 212 -41.23 2.45 -78.89
C PRO A 212 -41.33 2.47 -80.41
N GLU A 213 -40.64 3.40 -81.07
CA GLU A 213 -40.52 3.40 -82.53
C GLU A 213 -39.67 2.24 -83.06
N GLU A 214 -38.60 1.84 -82.37
CA GLU A 214 -37.73 0.73 -82.80
C GLU A 214 -38.45 -0.62 -82.64
N ALA A 215 -39.15 -0.83 -81.52
CA ALA A 215 -40.00 -1.99 -81.33
C ALA A 215 -41.08 -2.08 -82.42
N GLY A 216 -41.77 -0.96 -82.70
CA GLY A 216 -42.77 -0.90 -83.77
C GLY A 216 -42.20 -1.10 -85.18
N LYS A 217 -40.95 -0.69 -85.44
CA LYS A 217 -40.25 -0.92 -86.72
C LYS A 217 -39.90 -2.41 -86.90
N ILE A 218 -39.48 -3.11 -85.83
CA ILE A 218 -39.21 -4.55 -85.86
C ILE A 218 -40.49 -5.35 -86.09
N ASP A 219 -41.60 -4.97 -85.46
CA ASP A 219 -42.89 -5.65 -85.67
C ASP A 219 -43.42 -5.45 -87.09
N LYS A 220 -43.32 -4.23 -87.63
CA LYS A 220 -43.65 -3.96 -89.05
C LYS A 220 -42.76 -4.75 -90.01
N LEU A 221 -41.46 -4.87 -89.72
CA LEU A 221 -40.53 -5.67 -90.51
C LEU A 221 -40.91 -7.16 -90.50
N ARG A 222 -41.30 -7.70 -89.35
CA ARG A 222 -41.80 -9.07 -89.22
C ARG A 222 -43.09 -9.26 -90.03
N GLU A 223 -44.03 -8.32 -89.95
CA GLU A 223 -45.28 -8.36 -90.73
C GLU A 223 -45.02 -8.36 -92.24
N ILE A 224 -44.14 -7.47 -92.72
CA ILE A 224 -43.76 -7.39 -94.14
C ILE A 224 -43.03 -8.67 -94.59
N SER A 225 -42.18 -9.24 -93.74
CA SER A 225 -41.46 -10.49 -94.03
C SER A 225 -42.43 -11.67 -94.18
N ILE A 226 -43.43 -11.79 -93.30
CA ILE A 226 -44.50 -12.80 -93.43
C ILE A 226 -45.26 -12.61 -94.74
N ARG A 227 -45.60 -11.36 -95.10
CA ARG A 227 -46.28 -11.06 -96.36
C ARG A 227 -45.43 -11.42 -97.58
N LEU A 228 -44.13 -11.17 -97.52
CA LEU A 228 -43.18 -11.53 -98.57
C LEU A 228 -43.05 -13.05 -98.72
N ILE A 229 -42.99 -13.80 -97.61
CA ILE A 229 -43.01 -15.26 -97.62
C ILE A 229 -44.28 -15.77 -98.31
N LYS A 230 -45.45 -15.22 -97.96
CA LYS A 230 -46.71 -15.61 -98.59
C LYS A 230 -46.71 -15.38 -100.10
N ILE A 231 -46.32 -14.19 -100.56
CA ILE A 231 -46.30 -13.85 -101.99
C ILE A 231 -45.27 -14.69 -102.74
N THR A 232 -44.10 -14.95 -102.17
CA THR A 232 -43.06 -15.77 -102.81
C THR A 232 -43.50 -17.22 -102.95
N VAL A 233 -44.12 -17.79 -101.92
CA VAL A 233 -44.72 -19.13 -101.99
C VAL A 233 -45.80 -19.18 -103.08
N GLU A 234 -46.76 -18.25 -103.07
CA GLU A 234 -47.82 -18.18 -104.11
C GLU A 234 -47.24 -18.01 -105.52
N THR A 235 -46.20 -17.20 -105.69
CA THR A 235 -45.53 -16.98 -106.98
C THR A 235 -44.78 -18.23 -107.45
N LEU A 236 -44.11 -18.95 -106.54
CA LEU A 236 -43.41 -20.19 -106.87
C LEU A 236 -44.41 -21.29 -107.26
N ARG A 237 -45.52 -21.40 -106.53
CA ARG A 237 -46.61 -22.35 -106.86
C ARG A 237 -47.20 -22.07 -108.24
N THR A 238 -47.58 -20.83 -108.50
CA THR A 238 -48.13 -20.44 -109.81
C THR A 238 -47.13 -20.58 -110.96
N LYS A 239 -45.82 -20.36 -110.73
CA LYS A 239 -44.78 -20.66 -111.72
C LYS A 239 -44.64 -22.15 -111.98
N LEU A 240 -44.71 -22.98 -110.94
CA LEU A 240 -44.65 -24.43 -111.06
C LEU A 240 -45.87 -24.96 -111.84
N ASP A 241 -47.08 -24.50 -111.49
CA ASP A 241 -48.32 -24.80 -112.23
C ASP A 241 -48.22 -24.37 -113.69
N ARG A 242 -47.66 -23.18 -113.96
CA ARG A 242 -47.46 -22.69 -115.32
C ARG A 242 -46.47 -23.56 -116.09
N ILE A 243 -45.33 -23.91 -115.51
CA ILE A 243 -44.33 -24.76 -116.17
C ILE A 243 -44.95 -26.13 -116.45
N TYR A 244 -45.69 -26.70 -115.51
CA TYR A 244 -46.41 -27.95 -115.69
C TYR A 244 -47.37 -27.88 -116.89
N LEU A 245 -48.24 -26.86 -116.94
CA LEU A 245 -49.16 -26.67 -118.08
C LEU A 245 -48.44 -26.34 -119.40
N ASP A 246 -47.37 -25.54 -119.38
CA ASP A 246 -46.54 -25.23 -120.56
C ASP A 246 -45.83 -26.50 -121.06
N THR A 247 -45.38 -27.39 -120.18
CA THR A 247 -44.78 -28.69 -120.58
C THR A 247 -45.81 -29.64 -121.18
N LEU A 248 -47.02 -29.72 -120.61
CA LEU A 248 -48.12 -30.51 -121.18
C LEU A 248 -48.50 -30.02 -122.57
N THR A 249 -48.71 -28.70 -122.72
CA THR A 249 -49.08 -28.12 -124.03
C THR A 249 -47.97 -28.23 -125.07
N ASN A 250 -46.69 -28.18 -124.67
CA ASN A 250 -45.56 -28.41 -125.58
C ASN A 250 -45.40 -29.89 -125.96
N ALA A 251 -45.67 -30.83 -125.04
CA ALA A 251 -45.70 -32.26 -125.34
C ALA A 251 -46.82 -32.60 -126.34
N GLU A 252 -48.01 -32.00 -126.18
CA GLU A 252 -49.12 -32.15 -127.13
C GLU A 252 -48.80 -31.57 -128.52
N ARG A 253 -48.11 -30.43 -128.59
CA ARG A 253 -47.75 -29.76 -129.86
C ARG A 253 -46.58 -30.42 -130.60
N SER A 254 -45.65 -31.05 -129.89
CA SER A 254 -44.46 -31.68 -130.48
C SER A 254 -44.72 -33.07 -131.05
N GLY A 255 -45.87 -33.68 -130.74
CA GLY A 255 -46.21 -35.03 -131.19
C GLY A 255 -45.37 -36.13 -130.50
N GLU A 256 -44.52 -35.78 -129.53
CA GLU A 256 -43.81 -36.71 -128.64
C GLU A 256 -44.71 -37.15 -127.47
N ALA A 257 -45.95 -37.54 -127.77
CA ALA A 257 -46.79 -38.23 -126.81
C ALA A 257 -46.27 -39.66 -126.65
N ARG A 258 -45.21 -39.83 -125.86
CA ARG A 258 -44.77 -41.14 -125.38
C ARG A 258 -45.93 -41.73 -124.56
N GLU A 259 -46.23 -43.01 -124.69
CA GLU A 259 -47.19 -43.69 -123.81
C GLU A 259 -46.59 -43.71 -122.40
N ILE A 260 -46.90 -42.68 -121.60
CA ILE A 260 -46.47 -42.57 -120.21
C ILE A 260 -47.24 -43.64 -119.42
N THR A 261 -46.51 -44.44 -118.64
CA THR A 261 -47.13 -45.45 -117.78
C THR A 261 -47.75 -44.79 -116.55
N GLY A 262 -48.86 -45.32 -116.03
CA GLY A 262 -49.54 -44.74 -114.86
C GLY A 262 -48.66 -44.67 -113.60
N GLU A 263 -47.59 -45.46 -113.53
CA GLU A 263 -46.58 -45.41 -112.46
C GLU A 263 -45.69 -44.17 -112.55
N GLU A 264 -45.33 -43.72 -113.76
CA GLU A 264 -44.53 -42.51 -113.98
C GLU A 264 -45.31 -41.23 -113.66
N VAL A 265 -46.61 -41.19 -114.01
CA VAL A 265 -47.49 -40.07 -113.63
C VAL A 265 -47.62 -39.97 -112.11
N ARG A 266 -47.83 -41.11 -111.44
CA ARG A 266 -47.95 -41.15 -109.98
C ARG A 266 -46.65 -40.75 -109.28
N ALA A 267 -45.49 -41.18 -109.78
CA ALA A 267 -44.20 -40.76 -109.25
C ALA A 267 -43.99 -39.24 -109.38
N LEU A 268 -44.37 -38.65 -110.53
CA LEU A 268 -44.31 -37.20 -110.74
C LEU A 268 -45.31 -36.43 -109.86
N GLU A 269 -46.50 -36.98 -109.59
CA GLU A 269 -47.46 -36.41 -108.64
C GLU A 269 -46.92 -36.42 -107.21
N GLU A 270 -46.32 -37.53 -106.75
CA GLU A 270 -45.69 -37.63 -105.43
C GLU A 270 -44.48 -36.66 -105.29
N GLU A 271 -43.67 -36.51 -106.35
CA GLU A 271 -42.57 -35.52 -106.39
C GLU A 271 -43.08 -34.07 -106.38
N LEU A 272 -44.18 -33.79 -107.07
CA LEU A 272 -44.80 -32.46 -107.10
C LEU A 272 -45.40 -32.10 -105.74
N GLU A 273 -46.07 -33.04 -105.06
CA GLU A 273 -46.58 -32.86 -103.71
C GLU A 273 -45.45 -32.64 -102.69
N SER A 274 -44.35 -33.39 -102.81
CA SER A 274 -43.13 -33.18 -102.03
C SER A 274 -42.58 -31.76 -102.25
N LEU A 275 -42.45 -31.33 -103.51
CA LEU A 275 -41.98 -29.98 -103.84
C LEU A 275 -42.92 -28.90 -103.28
N TYR A 276 -44.24 -29.09 -103.34
CA TYR A 276 -45.21 -28.16 -102.77
C TYR A 276 -45.10 -28.00 -101.25
N SER A 277 -44.69 -29.06 -100.55
CA SER A 277 -44.46 -29.05 -99.11
C SER A 277 -43.16 -28.33 -98.72
N GLU A 278 -42.13 -28.39 -99.57
CA GLU A 278 -40.82 -27.79 -99.33
C GLU A 278 -40.73 -26.30 -99.70
N ILE A 279 -41.59 -25.81 -100.62
CA ILE A 279 -41.60 -24.39 -101.05
C ILE A 279 -41.79 -23.43 -99.86
N PHE A 280 -42.63 -23.76 -98.89
CA PHE A 280 -42.91 -22.86 -97.75
C PHE A 280 -41.71 -22.74 -96.78
N PRO A 281 -41.15 -23.84 -96.23
CA PRO A 281 -39.98 -23.77 -95.34
C PRO A 281 -38.77 -23.09 -95.99
N VAL A 282 -38.51 -23.36 -97.28
CA VAL A 282 -37.38 -22.76 -98.01
C VAL A 282 -37.59 -21.26 -98.23
N ALA A 283 -38.81 -20.84 -98.58
CA ALA A 283 -39.14 -19.42 -98.71
C ALA A 283 -39.04 -18.68 -97.37
N GLN A 284 -39.50 -19.30 -96.27
CA GLN A 284 -39.36 -18.75 -94.93
C GLN A 284 -37.89 -18.54 -94.57
N MET A 285 -37.06 -19.58 -94.67
CA MET A 285 -35.64 -19.51 -94.35
C MET A 285 -34.90 -18.49 -95.24
N SER A 286 -35.23 -18.44 -96.53
CA SER A 286 -34.65 -17.46 -97.45
C SER A 286 -35.00 -16.03 -97.07
N VAL A 287 -36.26 -15.76 -96.72
CA VAL A 287 -36.69 -14.39 -96.35
C VAL A 287 -36.11 -13.99 -95.00
N GLU A 288 -36.09 -14.91 -94.04
CA GLU A 288 -35.49 -14.69 -92.73
C GLU A 288 -34.00 -14.35 -92.86
N GLN A 289 -33.24 -15.14 -93.63
CA GLN A 289 -31.80 -14.96 -93.78
C GLN A 289 -31.42 -13.74 -94.64
N GLN A 290 -32.18 -13.43 -95.69
CA GLN A 290 -31.86 -12.32 -96.60
C GLN A 290 -32.36 -10.96 -96.11
N TYR A 291 -33.51 -10.92 -95.43
CA TYR A 291 -34.18 -9.66 -95.11
C TYR A 291 -34.36 -9.46 -93.60
N LEU A 292 -34.87 -10.45 -92.86
CA LEU A 292 -35.23 -10.27 -91.45
C LEU A 292 -34.00 -10.17 -90.54
N ASP A 293 -33.04 -11.08 -90.68
CA ASP A 293 -31.83 -11.12 -89.86
C ASP A 293 -30.89 -9.93 -90.13
N PRO A 294 -30.60 -9.54 -91.39
CA PRO A 294 -29.77 -8.37 -91.65
C PRO A 294 -30.47 -7.07 -91.24
N ALA A 295 -31.78 -6.95 -91.47
CA ALA A 295 -32.52 -5.75 -91.11
C ALA A 295 -32.67 -5.61 -89.58
N SER A 296 -32.94 -6.70 -88.85
CA SER A 296 -32.97 -6.69 -87.39
C SER A 296 -31.61 -6.35 -86.79
N LYS A 297 -30.50 -6.90 -87.33
CA LYS A 297 -29.13 -6.51 -86.95
C LYS A 297 -28.83 -5.05 -87.28
N SER A 298 -29.33 -4.52 -88.40
CA SER A 298 -29.15 -3.12 -88.78
C SER A 298 -29.98 -2.15 -87.93
N ILE A 299 -31.18 -2.56 -87.49
CA ILE A 299 -32.03 -1.80 -86.56
C ILE A 299 -31.38 -1.82 -85.18
N GLY A 300 -30.90 -2.98 -84.72
CA GLY A 300 -30.10 -3.11 -83.49
C GLY A 300 -28.79 -2.30 -83.54
N GLY A 301 -28.14 -2.20 -84.71
CA GLY A 301 -26.96 -1.35 -84.92
C GLY A 301 -27.28 0.14 -85.03
N ARG A 302 -28.47 0.52 -85.51
CA ARG A 302 -28.99 1.91 -85.51
C ARG A 302 -29.51 2.36 -84.15
N SER A 303 -29.54 1.48 -83.16
CA SER A 303 -29.64 1.80 -81.72
C SER A 303 -28.44 2.64 -81.21
N GLY A 304 -27.69 3.28 -82.11
CA GLY A 304 -26.82 4.40 -81.79
C GLY A 304 -27.55 5.55 -81.08
N GLN A 305 -28.88 5.67 -81.17
CA GLN A 305 -29.65 6.63 -80.35
C GLN A 305 -29.82 6.18 -78.88
N SER A 306 -29.99 4.88 -78.59
CA SER A 306 -29.92 4.37 -77.21
C SER A 306 -28.49 4.39 -76.68
N MET A 307 -27.49 4.15 -77.56
CA MET A 307 -26.07 4.34 -77.26
C MET A 307 -25.75 5.81 -76.98
N GLN A 308 -26.34 6.75 -77.72
CA GLN A 308 -26.19 8.18 -77.45
C GLN A 308 -26.96 8.61 -76.20
N ARG A 309 -28.12 8.01 -75.88
CA ARG A 309 -28.84 8.23 -74.61
C ARG A 309 -28.08 7.63 -73.42
N SER A 310 -27.41 6.50 -73.58
CA SER A 310 -26.55 5.91 -72.54
C SER A 310 -25.25 6.68 -72.36
N VAL A 311 -24.60 7.08 -73.45
CA VAL A 311 -23.48 8.04 -73.39
C VAL A 311 -23.95 9.37 -72.80
N ALA A 312 -25.14 9.86 -73.16
CA ALA A 312 -25.74 11.06 -72.59
C ALA A 312 -26.00 10.87 -71.09
N ALA A 313 -26.56 9.74 -70.64
CA ALA A 313 -26.76 9.40 -69.23
C ALA A 313 -25.43 9.29 -68.45
N PHE A 314 -24.38 8.74 -69.07
CA PHE A 314 -23.02 8.81 -68.55
C PHE A 314 -22.50 10.25 -68.44
N THR A 315 -22.98 11.17 -69.27
CA THR A 315 -22.61 12.60 -69.24
C THR A 315 -23.59 13.54 -68.51
N TYR A 316 -24.84 13.15 -68.25
CA TYR A 316 -25.92 14.03 -67.79
C TYR A 316 -25.90 14.22 -66.26
N VAL A 317 -25.06 13.48 -65.54
CA VAL A 317 -24.66 13.81 -64.16
C VAL A 317 -23.54 14.87 -64.12
N ARG A 318 -23.30 15.58 -65.23
CA ARG A 318 -22.48 16.79 -65.27
C ARG A 318 -23.23 17.98 -64.66
N ILE A 319 -23.34 18.01 -63.35
CA ILE A 319 -23.39 19.29 -62.63
C ILE A 319 -21.98 19.89 -62.72
N PRO A 320 -21.82 21.10 -63.28
CA PRO A 320 -20.50 21.69 -63.50
C PRO A 320 -20.02 22.35 -62.21
N LEU A 321 -19.69 21.56 -61.19
CA LEU A 321 -18.79 22.00 -60.12
C LEU A 321 -17.87 20.82 -59.76
N THR A 322 -16.60 20.98 -60.16
CA THR A 322 -15.42 20.23 -59.71
C THR A 322 -15.41 18.71 -59.92
N GLY A 323 -14.75 18.28 -61.00
CA GLY A 323 -14.24 16.91 -61.15
C GLY A 323 -15.19 15.97 -61.88
N GLY A 324 -14.95 15.76 -63.17
CA GLY A 324 -15.82 14.95 -64.01
C GLY A 324 -15.70 13.45 -63.74
N GLY A 325 -16.84 12.78 -63.80
CA GLY A 325 -16.91 11.39 -64.21
C GLY A 325 -18.20 10.65 -63.87
N THR A 326 -18.18 9.43 -64.39
CA THR A 326 -19.24 8.49 -64.69
C THR A 326 -20.06 8.03 -63.48
N ILE A 327 -21.13 7.26 -63.70
CA ILE A 327 -21.90 6.53 -62.66
C ILE A 327 -21.00 5.81 -61.63
N LEU A 328 -19.85 5.29 -62.09
CA LEU A 328 -18.82 4.72 -61.22
C LEU A 328 -18.35 5.71 -60.13
N GLN A 329 -18.22 7.00 -60.42
CA GLN A 329 -17.87 8.01 -59.43
C GLN A 329 -18.98 8.30 -58.42
N CYS A 330 -20.26 8.19 -58.79
CA CYS A 330 -21.34 8.28 -57.82
C CYS A 330 -21.30 7.09 -56.84
N LEU A 331 -21.03 5.88 -57.36
CA LEU A 331 -20.88 4.68 -56.53
C LEU A 331 -19.60 4.72 -55.68
N ASP A 332 -18.48 5.18 -56.24
CA ASP A 332 -17.23 5.39 -55.51
C ASP A 332 -17.41 6.48 -54.45
N TYR A 333 -18.15 7.55 -54.74
CA TYR A 333 -18.51 8.59 -53.78
C TYR A 333 -19.33 8.04 -52.62
N LEU A 334 -20.36 7.23 -52.90
CA LEU A 334 -21.16 6.58 -51.86
C LEU A 334 -20.32 5.62 -51.02
N ASN A 335 -19.40 4.89 -51.64
CA ASN A 335 -18.53 3.94 -50.94
C ASN A 335 -17.48 4.66 -50.06
N ASP A 336 -16.81 5.69 -50.57
CA ASP A 336 -15.87 6.51 -49.82
C ASP A 336 -16.57 7.23 -48.66
N ARG A 337 -17.76 7.80 -48.91
CA ARG A 337 -18.58 8.44 -47.88
C ARG A 337 -19.04 7.42 -46.82
N GLY A 338 -19.42 6.21 -47.23
CA GLY A 338 -19.78 5.11 -46.34
C GLY A 338 -18.62 4.67 -45.44
N GLU A 339 -17.42 4.50 -46.00
CA GLU A 339 -16.22 4.17 -45.21
C GLU A 339 -15.84 5.30 -44.24
N ARG A 340 -15.92 6.58 -44.66
CA ARG A 340 -15.70 7.72 -43.74
C ARG A 340 -16.71 7.76 -42.61
N LEU A 341 -18.00 7.53 -42.89
CA LEU A 341 -19.06 7.50 -41.89
C LEU A 341 -18.87 6.34 -40.91
N LYS A 342 -18.49 5.16 -41.40
CA LYS A 342 -18.12 3.99 -40.59
C LYS A 342 -16.91 4.28 -39.69
N GLN A 343 -15.86 4.91 -40.22
CA GLN A 343 -14.71 5.33 -39.42
C GLN A 343 -15.12 6.31 -38.31
N ALA A 344 -15.91 7.33 -38.63
CA ALA A 344 -16.41 8.32 -37.67
C ALA A 344 -17.32 7.70 -36.59
N ILE A 345 -18.18 6.72 -36.95
CA ILE A 345 -19.00 5.99 -35.99
C ILE A 345 -18.13 5.11 -35.09
N ASN A 346 -17.09 4.46 -35.64
CA ASN A 346 -16.19 3.63 -34.85
C ASN A 346 -15.36 4.46 -33.86
N THR A 347 -14.84 5.62 -34.27
CA THR A 347 -14.16 6.53 -33.35
C THR A 347 -15.11 7.02 -32.28
N PHE A 348 -16.33 7.45 -32.63
CA PHE A 348 -17.35 7.83 -31.65
C PHE A 348 -17.68 6.71 -30.66
N ARG A 349 -17.90 5.47 -31.14
CA ARG A 349 -18.14 4.31 -30.27
C ARG A 349 -16.97 4.03 -29.33
N SER A 350 -15.74 4.16 -29.83
CA SER A 350 -14.55 4.00 -28.99
C SER A 350 -14.48 5.07 -27.90
N HIS A 351 -14.76 6.34 -28.25
CA HIS A 351 -14.86 7.43 -27.28
C HIS A 351 -15.98 7.19 -26.27
N GLN A 352 -17.15 6.74 -26.72
CA GLN A 352 -18.25 6.41 -25.83
C GLN A 352 -17.90 5.27 -24.87
N ALA A 353 -17.27 4.19 -25.36
CA ALA A 353 -16.81 3.08 -24.52
C ALA A 353 -15.79 3.54 -23.46
N THR A 354 -14.79 4.35 -23.87
CA THR A 354 -13.81 4.91 -22.94
C THR A 354 -14.47 5.83 -21.90
N SER A 355 -15.38 6.71 -22.32
CA SER A 355 -16.14 7.59 -21.42
C SER A 355 -16.98 6.77 -20.43
N THR A 356 -17.69 5.74 -20.88
CA THR A 356 -18.46 4.86 -19.98
C THR A 356 -17.58 4.10 -18.99
N SER A 357 -16.39 3.66 -19.42
CA SER A 357 -15.43 2.99 -18.54
C SER A 357 -14.81 3.94 -17.52
N LEU A 358 -14.52 5.19 -17.90
CA LEU A 358 -14.05 6.22 -16.98
C LEU A 358 -15.15 6.60 -15.97
N ILE A 359 -16.40 6.69 -16.44
CA ILE A 359 -17.56 6.94 -15.57
C ILE A 359 -17.76 5.79 -14.57
N SER A 360 -17.64 4.53 -14.99
CA SER A 360 -17.74 3.39 -14.06
C SER A 360 -16.59 3.39 -13.07
N MET A 361 -15.35 3.55 -13.53
CA MET A 361 -14.18 3.60 -12.65
C MET A 361 -14.27 4.75 -11.65
N ALA A 362 -14.69 5.94 -12.07
CA ALA A 362 -14.88 7.08 -11.17
C ALA A 362 -15.99 6.85 -10.15
N LYS A 363 -17.07 6.14 -10.52
CA LYS A 363 -18.14 5.75 -9.58
C LYS A 363 -17.68 4.70 -8.59
N ASP A 364 -16.89 3.72 -9.03
CA ASP A 364 -16.34 2.69 -8.17
C ASP A 364 -15.40 3.33 -7.14
N GLU A 365 -14.52 4.25 -7.56
CA GLU A 365 -13.65 5.04 -6.68
C GLU A 365 -14.44 5.95 -5.72
N LEU A 366 -15.51 6.62 -6.18
CA LEU A 366 -16.38 7.40 -5.29
C LEU A 366 -17.13 6.53 -4.26
N SER A 367 -17.43 5.27 -4.61
CA SER A 367 -18.14 4.32 -3.75
C SER A 367 -17.22 3.57 -2.80
N ALA A 368 -15.91 3.64 -3.01
CA ALA A 368 -14.92 2.99 -2.17
C ALA A 368 -15.01 3.57 -0.75
N PRO A 369 -15.22 2.73 0.28
CA PRO A 369 -15.33 3.22 1.64
C PRO A 369 -13.99 3.83 2.07
N GLU A 370 -14.03 5.04 2.65
CA GLU A 370 -12.88 5.66 3.31
C GLU A 370 -12.22 4.63 4.23
N HIS A 371 -10.96 4.31 3.95
CA HIS A 371 -10.19 3.40 4.78
C HIS A 371 -9.95 4.10 6.12
N LYS A 372 -10.87 3.91 7.08
CA LYS A 372 -10.70 4.40 8.44
C LYS A 372 -9.34 3.89 8.93
N PRO A 373 -8.41 4.76 9.32
CA PRO A 373 -7.13 4.30 9.83
C PRO A 373 -7.44 3.39 11.02
N ARG A 374 -7.07 2.10 10.89
CA ARG A 374 -7.13 1.14 12.00
C ARG A 374 -6.52 1.86 13.19
N ARG A 375 -7.30 2.02 14.27
CA ARG A 375 -6.85 2.63 15.54
C ARG A 375 -5.42 2.20 15.80
N SER A 376 -4.46 3.11 15.63
CA SER A 376 -3.07 2.77 15.86
C SER A 376 -2.99 2.34 17.32
N MET A 377 -2.64 1.09 17.57
CA MET A 377 -2.10 0.72 18.86
C MET A 377 -1.06 1.77 19.22
N LYS A 378 -1.17 2.32 20.43
CA LYS A 378 -0.25 3.32 20.97
C LYS A 378 1.17 2.90 20.57
N PRO A 379 1.96 3.75 19.90
CA PRO A 379 3.32 3.38 19.56
C PRO A 379 4.04 3.16 20.88
N ILE A 380 4.42 1.91 21.16
CA ILE A 380 5.46 1.60 22.13
C ILE A 380 6.67 2.36 21.59
N VAL A 381 7.02 3.46 22.25
CA VAL A 381 8.18 4.27 21.89
C VAL A 381 9.40 3.37 22.06
N PRO A 382 10.09 2.94 20.98
CA PRO A 382 11.40 2.36 21.17
C PRO A 382 12.31 3.49 21.64
N ILE A 383 13.02 3.24 22.73
CA ILE A 383 14.10 4.12 23.21
C ILE A 383 15.09 4.26 22.05
N SER A 384 15.13 5.45 21.44
CA SER A 384 16.05 5.75 20.36
C SER A 384 17.49 5.53 20.84
N PRO A 385 18.33 4.77 20.12
CA PRO A 385 19.74 4.72 20.39
C PRO A 385 20.35 6.05 19.97
N VAL A 386 21.09 6.66 20.89
CA VAL A 386 21.92 7.86 20.68
C VAL A 386 22.75 7.70 19.40
N ARG A 387 22.31 8.32 18.31
CA ARG A 387 23.13 8.47 17.10
C ARG A 387 24.26 9.43 17.43
N LYS A 388 25.48 8.90 17.48
CA LYS A 388 26.70 9.70 17.38
C LYS A 388 26.68 10.43 16.04
N ALA A 389 26.67 11.76 16.08
CA ALA A 389 26.81 12.60 14.90
C ALA A 389 28.18 12.35 14.25
N PRO A 390 28.25 12.15 12.92
CA PRO A 390 29.53 12.16 12.25
C PRO A 390 30.00 13.61 12.09
N THR A 391 31.27 13.78 12.42
CA THR A 391 32.10 14.97 12.32
C THR A 391 32.04 15.63 10.94
N ALA A 392 31.98 16.96 10.98
CA ALA A 392 32.15 17.86 9.85
C ALA A 392 33.38 17.52 8.98
N ARG A 393 33.20 17.60 7.66
CA ARG A 393 34.27 17.97 6.71
C ARG A 393 33.85 19.21 5.94
N PRO A 394 34.76 20.17 5.69
CA PRO A 394 34.45 21.45 5.06
C PRO A 394 34.68 21.43 3.54
N ARG A 395 34.09 22.44 2.86
CA ARG A 395 34.29 22.91 1.48
C ARG A 395 33.47 22.16 0.40
N GLY A 396 32.91 22.83 -0.62
CA GLY A 396 33.26 24.14 -1.16
C GLY A 396 32.09 24.96 -1.69
N ASN A 397 32.34 26.27 -1.73
CA ASN A 397 31.58 27.27 -2.46
C ASN A 397 31.35 26.85 -3.91
N THR A 398 30.09 26.84 -4.33
CA THR A 398 29.72 27.37 -5.65
C THR A 398 28.52 28.27 -5.45
N ASP A 399 28.80 29.58 -5.49
CA ASP A 399 27.81 30.60 -5.74
C ASP A 399 27.07 30.28 -7.04
N SER A 400 25.75 30.10 -6.97
CA SER A 400 24.87 30.44 -8.08
C SER A 400 23.63 31.13 -7.52
N ARG A 401 23.75 32.45 -7.36
CA ARG A 401 22.61 33.35 -7.35
C ARG A 401 21.86 33.19 -8.68
N SER A 402 20.65 32.63 -8.68
CA SER A 402 19.62 33.05 -9.64
C SER A 402 18.20 32.64 -9.23
N ARG A 403 17.42 33.66 -8.90
CA ARG A 403 15.99 33.82 -9.18
C ARG A 403 14.99 32.88 -8.48
N ARG A 404 14.56 33.35 -7.31
CA ARG A 404 13.13 33.51 -7.03
C ARG A 404 12.44 34.15 -8.25
N ARG A 405 11.54 33.42 -8.91
CA ARG A 405 10.42 33.98 -9.65
C ARG A 405 9.16 33.20 -9.29
N SER A 406 8.30 33.85 -8.53
CA SER A 406 6.87 33.60 -8.54
C SER A 406 6.28 33.94 -9.92
N SER A 407 5.18 33.26 -10.24
CA SER A 407 4.20 33.60 -11.28
C SER A 407 4.72 33.72 -12.73
N GLY A 408 4.52 32.65 -13.48
CA GLY A 408 4.55 32.64 -14.94
C GLY A 408 4.21 31.25 -15.43
N ILE A 409 2.97 31.06 -15.89
CA ILE A 409 2.56 29.98 -16.78
C ILE A 409 3.57 29.96 -17.93
N MET A 410 4.44 28.95 -17.93
CA MET A 410 5.20 28.52 -19.08
C MET A 410 4.83 27.06 -19.25
N ASP A 411 4.42 26.69 -20.46
CA ASP A 411 4.16 25.32 -20.88
C ASP A 411 5.49 24.54 -20.86
N GLU A 412 5.95 24.19 -19.66
CA GLU A 412 6.99 23.20 -19.46
C GLU A 412 6.36 21.84 -19.81
N PRO A 413 6.92 21.06 -20.75
CA PRO A 413 6.30 19.80 -21.15
C PRO A 413 6.13 18.89 -19.92
N PRO A 414 4.97 18.23 -19.75
CA PRO A 414 4.59 17.53 -18.53
C PRO A 414 5.56 16.41 -18.13
N ILE A 415 6.36 15.94 -19.07
CA ILE A 415 7.38 14.93 -18.82
C ILE A 415 8.60 15.50 -18.06
N GLU A 416 8.97 16.76 -18.30
CA GLU A 416 10.12 17.41 -17.65
C GLU A 416 9.78 17.79 -16.21
N THR A 417 8.55 18.23 -15.94
CA THR A 417 8.06 18.47 -14.57
C THR A 417 7.98 17.18 -13.76
N LEU A 418 7.55 16.06 -14.37
CA LEU A 418 7.55 14.74 -13.75
C LEU A 418 8.98 14.27 -13.43
N LEU A 419 9.91 14.44 -14.37
CA LEU A 419 11.32 14.06 -14.17
C LEU A 419 11.99 14.92 -13.09
N GLN A 420 11.66 16.20 -13.00
CA GLN A 420 12.12 17.09 -11.94
C GLN A 420 11.53 16.72 -10.57
N ASN A 421 10.23 16.38 -10.50
CA ASN A 421 9.59 15.87 -9.28
C ASN A 421 10.19 14.53 -8.83
N LEU A 422 10.63 13.71 -9.78
CA LEU A 422 11.36 12.48 -9.51
C LEU A 422 12.86 12.72 -9.25
N ALA A 423 13.36 13.97 -9.22
CA ALA A 423 14.77 14.32 -9.05
C ALA A 423 15.72 13.64 -10.05
N ILE A 424 15.29 13.45 -11.30
CA ILE A 424 16.08 12.89 -12.40
C ILE A 424 16.57 14.07 -13.25
N LEU A 425 17.87 14.36 -13.19
CA LEU A 425 18.51 15.40 -13.99
C LEU A 425 19.23 14.78 -15.18
N PHE A 426 18.95 15.24 -16.39
CA PHE A 426 19.72 14.85 -17.56
C PHE A 426 21.02 15.66 -17.65
N PRO A 427 22.15 15.03 -17.96
CA PRO A 427 23.34 15.76 -18.39
C PRO A 427 23.02 16.57 -19.65
N ILE A 428 23.58 17.78 -19.76
CA ILE A 428 23.36 18.72 -20.88
C ILE A 428 23.62 18.07 -22.26
N GLU A 429 24.51 17.07 -22.33
CA GLU A 429 24.81 16.30 -23.54
C GLU A 429 23.71 15.29 -23.93
N ALA A 430 22.90 14.84 -22.97
CA ALA A 430 21.79 13.92 -23.20
C ALA A 430 20.51 14.64 -23.66
N GLU A 431 20.45 15.97 -23.59
CA GLU A 431 19.28 16.72 -24.08
C GLU A 431 19.12 16.69 -25.60
N ALA A 432 20.22 16.48 -26.33
CA ALA A 432 20.28 16.53 -27.79
C ALA A 432 19.85 15.25 -28.52
N SER A 433 19.78 14.09 -27.84
CA SER A 433 19.43 12.81 -28.47
C SER A 433 18.46 11.99 -27.61
N SER A 434 17.34 11.54 -28.18
CA SER A 434 16.33 10.70 -27.52
C SER A 434 16.92 9.41 -26.96
N ASP A 435 17.89 8.81 -27.66
CA ASP A 435 18.52 7.55 -27.27
C ASP A 435 19.41 7.72 -26.04
N ALA A 436 20.06 8.89 -25.90
CA ALA A 436 20.84 9.23 -24.72
C ALA A 436 19.95 9.44 -23.49
N LYS A 437 18.77 10.08 -23.64
CA LYS A 437 17.77 10.21 -22.55
C LYS A 437 17.28 8.84 -22.08
N ILE A 438 16.96 7.94 -23.01
CA ILE A 438 16.50 6.59 -22.69
C ILE A 438 17.59 5.79 -21.96
N ALA A 439 18.86 5.92 -22.37
CA ALA A 439 19.97 5.25 -21.69
C ALA A 439 20.15 5.74 -20.24
N VAL A 440 20.04 7.04 -19.99
CA VAL A 440 20.10 7.62 -18.64
C VAL A 440 18.92 7.16 -17.79
N LEU A 441 17.70 7.14 -18.33
CA LEU A 441 16.52 6.65 -17.61
C LEU A 441 16.62 5.15 -17.28
N LYS A 442 17.11 4.32 -18.20
CA LYS A 442 17.36 2.89 -17.93
C LYS A 442 18.36 2.69 -16.81
N ARG A 443 19.42 3.50 -16.77
CA ARG A 443 20.42 3.47 -15.69
C ARG A 443 19.81 3.89 -14.35
N VAL A 444 19.05 4.98 -14.32
CA VAL A 444 18.40 5.47 -13.09
C VAL A 444 17.37 4.46 -12.58
N LEU A 445 16.61 3.83 -13.48
CA LEU A 445 15.69 2.75 -13.12
C LEU A 445 16.45 1.58 -12.51
N ALA A 446 17.51 1.09 -13.15
CA ALA A 446 18.34 0.02 -12.62
C ALA A 446 18.89 0.36 -11.22
N GLU A 447 19.47 1.55 -11.04
CA GLU A 447 20.00 2.01 -9.75
C GLU A 447 18.91 2.14 -8.66
N ARG A 448 17.67 2.49 -9.04
CA ARG A 448 16.55 2.54 -8.08
C ARG A 448 16.05 1.15 -7.72
N THR A 449 15.92 0.24 -8.69
CA THR A 449 15.52 -1.13 -8.42
C THR A 449 16.54 -1.88 -7.56
N THR A 450 17.84 -1.64 -7.75
CA THR A 450 18.87 -2.22 -6.87
C THR A 450 18.76 -1.66 -5.46
N LYS A 451 18.56 -0.34 -5.31
CA LYS A 451 18.37 0.29 -3.99
C LYS A 451 17.11 -0.21 -3.28
N GLU A 452 16.02 -0.44 -4.02
CA GLU A 452 14.79 -1.02 -3.48
C GLU A 452 15.05 -2.42 -2.93
N ASN A 453 15.72 -3.27 -3.71
CA ASN A 453 16.10 -4.62 -3.27
C ASN A 453 17.04 -4.57 -2.06
N ASP A 454 18.04 -3.69 -2.04
CA ASP A 454 18.97 -3.52 -0.92
C ASP A 454 18.25 -3.07 0.35
N VAL A 455 17.31 -2.12 0.23
CA VAL A 455 16.49 -1.66 1.36
C VAL A 455 15.57 -2.77 1.84
N ALA A 456 14.94 -3.52 0.94
CA ALA A 456 14.08 -4.65 1.29
C ALA A 456 14.86 -5.73 2.06
N LEU A 457 16.06 -6.10 1.57
CA LEU A 457 16.95 -7.05 2.25
C LEU A 457 17.39 -6.51 3.61
N SER A 458 17.82 -5.25 3.69
CA SER A 458 18.24 -4.65 4.97
C SER A 458 17.09 -4.57 5.99
N LEU A 459 15.87 -4.27 5.53
CA LEU A 459 14.69 -4.30 6.39
C LEU A 459 14.37 -5.71 6.86
N GLN A 460 14.43 -6.70 5.97
CA GLN A 460 14.22 -8.10 6.33
C GLN A 460 15.26 -8.58 7.34
N GLU A 461 16.55 -8.33 7.10
CA GLU A 461 17.63 -8.67 8.04
C GLU A 461 17.43 -7.99 9.40
N SER A 462 17.06 -6.70 9.40
CA SER A 462 16.80 -5.96 10.65
C SER A 462 15.59 -6.52 11.42
N PHE A 463 14.55 -6.96 10.70
CA PHE A 463 13.37 -7.58 11.27
C PHE A 463 13.70 -8.95 11.84
N GLU A 464 14.41 -9.80 11.10
CA GLU A 464 14.85 -11.12 11.55
C GLU A 464 15.78 -11.04 12.77
N ALA A 465 16.71 -10.09 12.78
CA ALA A 465 17.59 -9.84 13.94
C ALA A 465 16.79 -9.40 15.18
N THR A 466 15.82 -8.50 15.00
CA THR A 466 14.98 -8.03 16.12
C THR A 466 14.05 -9.12 16.62
N ALA A 467 13.42 -9.86 15.71
CA ALA A 467 12.52 -10.97 16.04
C ALA A 467 13.27 -12.10 16.76
N SER A 468 14.45 -12.49 16.27
CA SER A 468 15.28 -13.50 16.93
C SER A 468 15.76 -13.06 18.32
N SER A 469 16.13 -11.79 18.50
CA SER A 469 16.45 -11.24 19.83
C SER A 469 15.26 -11.37 20.78
N HIS A 470 14.07 -10.96 20.36
CA HIS A 470 12.87 -11.06 21.20
C HIS A 470 12.47 -12.51 21.50
N LEU A 471 12.59 -13.42 20.53
CA LEU A 471 12.34 -14.84 20.76
C LEU A 471 13.34 -15.44 21.75
N ASN A 472 14.61 -15.05 21.68
CA ASN A 472 15.63 -15.47 22.64
C ASN A 472 15.36 -14.91 24.04
N ASP A 473 14.96 -13.63 24.14
CA ASP A 473 14.58 -13.03 25.43
C ASP A 473 13.36 -13.73 26.04
N VAL A 474 12.36 -14.07 25.22
CA VAL A 474 11.18 -14.84 25.66
C VAL A 474 11.59 -16.26 26.08
N ALA A 475 12.46 -16.94 25.33
CA ALA A 475 12.96 -18.26 25.70
C ALA A 475 13.72 -18.21 27.03
N LEU A 476 14.54 -17.19 27.26
CA LEU A 476 15.23 -16.96 28.52
C LEU A 476 14.24 -16.67 29.65
N ALA A 477 13.23 -15.83 29.42
CA ALA A 477 12.19 -15.55 30.41
C ALA A 477 11.37 -16.80 30.76
N ILE A 478 11.04 -17.65 29.78
CA ILE A 478 10.38 -18.94 30.01
C ILE A 478 11.30 -19.87 30.80
N GLN A 479 12.59 -19.91 30.48
CA GLN A 479 13.56 -20.71 31.24
C GLN A 479 13.68 -20.22 32.69
N LEU A 480 13.77 -18.90 32.92
CA LEU A 480 13.77 -18.35 34.27
C LEU A 480 12.47 -18.66 35.01
N LEU A 481 11.31 -18.53 34.37
CA LEU A 481 10.04 -18.92 34.98
C LEU A 481 10.02 -20.41 35.32
N LYS A 482 10.46 -21.27 34.41
CA LYS A 482 10.59 -22.70 34.66
C LYS A 482 11.54 -22.98 35.84
N ASP A 483 12.69 -22.33 35.88
CA ASP A 483 13.69 -22.50 36.94
C ASP A 483 13.15 -21.99 38.28
N THR A 484 12.40 -20.88 38.31
CA THR A 484 11.73 -20.40 39.54
C THR A 484 10.64 -21.34 40.02
N VAL A 485 9.81 -21.89 39.11
CA VAL A 485 8.76 -22.85 39.43
C VAL A 485 9.35 -24.18 39.91
N LEU A 486 10.48 -24.61 39.33
CA LEU A 486 11.20 -25.80 39.78
C LEU A 486 11.93 -25.57 41.11
N ALA A 487 12.46 -24.36 41.36
CA ALA A 487 13.10 -24.00 42.63
C ALA A 487 12.11 -23.94 43.81
N GLU A 488 10.86 -23.52 43.57
CA GLU A 488 9.78 -23.54 44.57
C GLU A 488 9.12 -24.92 44.71
N SER A 489 9.42 -25.86 43.82
CA SER A 489 8.89 -27.23 43.82
C SER A 489 9.77 -28.17 44.65
N PRO A 490 9.20 -29.10 45.44
CA PRO A 490 9.97 -30.13 46.16
C PRO A 490 10.69 -31.12 45.23
N TYR A 491 10.53 -30.99 43.90
CA TYR A 491 11.22 -31.75 42.86
C TYR A 491 12.37 -30.96 42.21
N ASN A 492 13.06 -30.12 42.98
CA ASN A 492 14.15 -29.24 42.53
C ASN A 492 15.28 -29.98 41.77
N GLU A 493 15.50 -31.26 42.07
CA GLU A 493 16.27 -32.18 41.23
C GLU A 493 15.32 -33.15 40.52
N VAL A 494 15.15 -32.99 39.21
CA VAL A 494 14.55 -34.01 38.35
C VAL A 494 15.55 -35.17 38.25
N LYS A 495 15.51 -36.09 39.21
CA LYS A 495 16.22 -37.38 39.11
C LYS A 495 15.49 -38.23 38.09
N LEU A 496 16.24 -38.79 37.15
CA LEU A 496 15.67 -39.75 36.22
C LEU A 496 15.28 -41.00 37.02
N VAL A 497 14.17 -41.64 36.66
CA VAL A 497 13.70 -42.85 37.36
C VAL A 497 14.75 -43.98 37.30
N ASP A 498 15.69 -43.89 36.37
CA ASP A 498 16.78 -44.82 36.16
C ASP A 498 18.15 -44.15 36.43
N SER A 499 18.82 -44.57 37.50
CA SER A 499 20.13 -44.04 37.91
C SER A 499 21.24 -44.34 36.90
N ASP A 500 21.09 -45.41 36.12
CA ASP A 500 22.10 -45.82 35.14
C ASP A 500 22.06 -44.88 33.92
N ILE A 501 20.87 -44.40 33.55
CA ILE A 501 20.69 -43.40 32.50
C ILE A 501 21.23 -42.04 32.96
N GLU A 502 21.01 -41.65 34.22
CA GLU A 502 21.53 -40.40 34.78
C GLU A 502 23.08 -40.41 34.83
N ALA A 503 23.67 -41.54 35.22
CA ALA A 503 25.12 -41.75 35.14
C ALA A 503 25.62 -41.64 33.69
N SER A 504 24.94 -42.28 32.72
CA SER A 504 25.31 -42.20 31.31
C SER A 504 25.22 -40.77 30.74
N ILE A 505 24.21 -39.99 31.14
CA ILE A 505 24.04 -38.59 30.73
C ILE A 505 25.11 -37.71 31.36
N SER A 506 25.50 -37.97 32.62
CA SER A 506 26.61 -37.23 33.26
C SER A 506 27.95 -37.47 32.54
N VAL A 507 28.19 -38.70 32.09
CA VAL A 507 29.36 -39.04 31.26
C VAL A 507 29.28 -38.32 29.91
N LEU A 508 28.12 -38.35 29.25
CA LEU A 508 27.91 -37.70 27.96
C LEU A 508 28.06 -36.17 28.05
N LEU A 509 27.59 -35.54 29.14
CA LEU A 509 27.83 -34.12 29.42
C LEU A 509 29.31 -33.81 29.62
N SER A 510 30.05 -34.69 30.30
CA SER A 510 31.50 -34.53 30.47
C SER A 510 32.26 -34.67 29.15
N GLU A 511 31.85 -35.60 28.28
CA GLU A 511 32.42 -35.79 26.95
C GLU A 511 32.10 -34.61 26.03
N VAL A 512 30.86 -34.11 26.03
CA VAL A 512 30.47 -32.91 25.28
C VAL A 512 31.26 -31.70 25.74
N ARG A 513 31.46 -31.52 27.05
CA ARG A 513 32.28 -30.42 27.59
C ARG A 513 33.74 -30.55 27.14
N GLN A 514 34.28 -31.76 27.11
CA GLN A 514 35.63 -32.03 26.59
C GLN A 514 35.75 -31.73 25.09
N VAL A 515 34.69 -32.02 24.31
CA VAL A 515 34.63 -31.68 22.87
C VAL A 515 34.51 -30.16 22.66
N VAL A 516 33.70 -29.47 23.46
CA VAL A 516 33.56 -28.01 23.42
C VAL A 516 34.88 -27.32 23.78
N ASP A 517 35.54 -27.73 24.87
CA ASP A 517 36.87 -27.24 25.22
C ASP A 517 37.90 -27.56 24.12
N GLY A 518 37.76 -28.71 23.47
CA GLY A 518 38.54 -29.09 22.29
C GLY A 518 38.31 -28.16 21.09
N LEU A 519 37.05 -27.77 20.85
CA LEU A 519 36.65 -26.87 19.78
C LEU A 519 37.12 -25.43 20.05
N GLU A 520 37.00 -24.94 21.28
CA GLU A 520 37.53 -23.63 21.68
C GLU A 520 39.05 -23.57 21.56
N ARG A 521 39.75 -24.65 21.93
CA ARG A 521 41.20 -24.78 21.69
C ARG A 521 41.54 -24.85 20.20
N ALA A 522 40.68 -25.44 19.37
CA ALA A 522 40.86 -25.49 17.93
C ALA A 522 40.59 -24.14 17.26
N ASP A 523 39.59 -23.39 17.73
CA ASP A 523 39.26 -22.05 17.22
C ASP A 523 40.27 -21.00 17.67
N THR A 524 40.77 -21.06 18.91
CA THR A 524 41.92 -20.23 19.33
C THR A 524 43.18 -20.53 18.52
N LYS A 525 43.42 -21.80 18.17
CA LYS A 525 44.50 -22.18 17.21
C LYS A 525 44.24 -21.66 15.80
N LYS A 526 43.01 -21.68 15.28
CA LYS A 526 42.65 -21.08 13.98
C LYS A 526 42.79 -19.56 13.99
N ILE A 527 42.47 -18.89 15.10
CA ILE A 527 42.67 -17.44 15.29
C ILE A 527 44.16 -17.10 15.37
N ALA A 528 44.97 -17.93 16.01
CA ALA A 528 46.43 -17.80 16.02
C ALA A 528 47.04 -18.01 14.61
N ILE A 529 46.52 -18.95 13.83
CA ILE A 529 46.93 -19.15 12.42
C ILE A 529 46.49 -17.96 11.53
N LYS A 530 45.35 -17.32 11.82
CA LYS A 530 44.92 -16.08 11.14
C LYS A 530 45.76 -14.85 11.51
N LYS A 531 46.40 -14.83 12.69
CA LYS A 531 47.42 -13.86 13.13
C LYS A 531 48.85 -14.38 12.91
N SER A 532 49.09 -15.13 11.83
CA SER A 532 50.45 -15.55 11.49
C SER A 532 51.29 -14.33 11.11
N GLU A 533 52.42 -14.12 11.81
CA GLU A 533 53.45 -13.10 11.52
C GLU A 533 53.86 -13.07 10.04
N LYS A 534 53.79 -14.21 9.34
CA LYS A 534 54.06 -14.29 7.90
C LYS A 534 53.09 -13.50 7.03
N LYS A 535 51.84 -13.30 7.47
CA LYS A 535 50.85 -12.48 6.77
C LYS A 535 51.10 -10.98 7.01
N GLU A 536 51.54 -10.60 8.20
CA GLU A 536 51.94 -9.22 8.49
C GLU A 536 53.25 -8.84 7.78
N GLU A 537 54.22 -9.75 7.65
CA GLU A 537 55.40 -9.55 6.78
C GLU A 537 55.02 -9.39 5.30
N LEU A 538 54.02 -10.13 4.82
CA LEU A 538 53.54 -10.05 3.44
C LEU A 538 52.79 -8.73 3.18
N VAL A 539 51.96 -8.28 4.12
CA VAL A 539 51.29 -6.97 4.04
C VAL A 539 52.30 -5.82 4.14
N ASN A 540 53.31 -5.92 5.00
CA ASN A 540 54.37 -4.91 5.11
C ASN A 540 55.31 -4.87 3.90
N ARG A 541 55.50 -5.99 3.18
CA ARG A 541 56.28 -6.02 1.93
C ARG A 541 55.59 -5.38 0.73
N TRP A 542 54.26 -5.26 0.78
CA TRP A 542 53.45 -4.73 -0.34
C TRP A 542 52.85 -3.35 -0.04
N ALA A 543 53.08 -2.82 1.17
CA ALA A 543 52.62 -1.50 1.59
C ALA A 543 53.67 -0.38 1.40
N ASN A 544 54.78 -0.66 0.70
CA ASN A 544 55.75 0.35 0.23
C ASN A 544 55.72 0.48 -1.29
#